data_AF-A0AAQ2FTQ7-F1
#
_entry.id   AF-A0AAQ2FTQ7-F1
#
_cell.length_a   1.000
_cell.length_b   1.000
_cell.length_c   1.000
_cell.angle_alpha   90.00
_cell.angle_beta   90.00
_cell.angle_gamma   90.00
#
_symmetry.space_group_name_H-M   'P 1'
#
loop_
_entity.id
_entity.type
_entity.pdbx_description
1 polymer ?
#
loop_
_entity_poly.entity_id
_entity_poly.type
_entity_poly.pdbx_seq_one_letter_code
_entity_poly.pdbx_strand_id
1 'polypeptide(L)'
;MIAQIDAYIEQSGSRENPSEAASERTSLAAIIARSSIPEEQRNVVLDVVANAVSLQLSNLTKAEVDVIERCCKEARNHTDYSANTNGARLFDTVLLWLVRFIFNRLELTKGDDPTGAYLFERTDGSLPHEDALQQDFFRWVATYAAASDLESTNIASGRADIRLRSGPERLVVEVKREEKDCSFDTLFKSYAAQTTDYQNVSIRLGVLLVLDLATPNREGTPHLTSLFEIRHVRRHSESQSRLILIVKVPGRRKRPSDLTKLAKANRP
;
A
#
# COMPACT_ATOMS: atom_id res chain seq x y z
N MET A 1 27.51 -10.21 -2.78
CA MET A 1 26.39 -11.05 -2.30
C MET A 1 25.33 -11.14 -3.41
N ILE A 2 25.75 -11.62 -4.60
CA ILE A 2 24.95 -11.87 -5.82
C ILE A 2 25.55 -13.17 -6.42
N ALA A 3 25.58 -14.23 -5.63
CA ALA A 3 26.17 -15.51 -6.01
C ALA A 3 25.40 -16.71 -5.45
N GLN A 4 24.17 -16.49 -4.96
CA GLN A 4 23.32 -17.56 -4.40
C GLN A 4 21.98 -17.71 -5.14
N ILE A 5 21.77 -16.98 -6.24
CA ILE A 5 20.57 -17.12 -7.08
C ILE A 5 20.86 -18.00 -8.32
N ASP A 6 22.09 -18.00 -8.84
CA ASP A 6 22.42 -18.73 -10.08
C ASP A 6 23.00 -20.14 -9.88
N ALA A 7 23.45 -20.50 -8.67
CA ALA A 7 24.09 -21.80 -8.40
C ALA A 7 23.13 -23.01 -8.50
N TYR A 8 21.81 -22.80 -8.64
CA TYR A 8 20.82 -23.86 -8.80
C TYR A 8 20.48 -24.17 -10.26
N ILE A 9 20.87 -23.32 -11.21
CA ILE A 9 20.53 -23.48 -12.63
C ILE A 9 21.63 -24.22 -13.40
N GLU A 10 22.91 -24.07 -13.03
CA GLU A 10 24.03 -24.67 -13.78
C GLU A 10 24.38 -26.13 -13.42
N GLN A 11 23.77 -26.74 -12.39
CA GLN A 11 24.07 -28.13 -11.98
C GLN A 11 22.93 -29.14 -12.14
N SER A 12 21.81 -28.76 -12.78
CA SER A 12 20.69 -29.68 -13.04
C SER A 12 20.91 -30.62 -14.25
N GLY A 13 22.17 -30.82 -14.63
CA GLY A 13 22.61 -31.70 -15.70
C GLY A 13 23.20 -33.05 -15.25
N SER A 14 22.99 -33.54 -14.03
CA SER A 14 23.25 -34.95 -13.67
C SER A 14 22.76 -35.32 -12.26
N ARG A 15 22.15 -36.50 -12.16
CA ARG A 15 21.55 -37.18 -10.98
C ARG A 15 22.29 -37.02 -9.64
N GLU A 16 21.54 -36.68 -8.58
CA GLU A 16 21.18 -37.51 -7.41
C GLU A 16 20.45 -36.60 -6.37
N ASN A 17 19.32 -37.06 -5.81
CA ASN A 17 18.62 -36.39 -4.69
C ASN A 17 19.56 -36.28 -3.47
N PRO A 18 19.55 -35.22 -2.63
CA PRO A 18 18.38 -34.91 -1.77
C PRO A 18 18.23 -33.43 -1.29
N SER A 19 17.08 -33.13 -0.66
CA SER A 19 16.95 -32.40 0.62
C SER A 19 15.77 -31.42 0.63
N GLU A 20 14.72 -31.85 1.33
CA GLU A 20 13.63 -31.03 1.87
C GLU A 20 14.19 -29.87 2.72
N ALA A 21 14.40 -28.69 2.15
CA ALA A 21 14.61 -27.46 2.93
C ALA A 21 14.42 -26.15 2.14
N ALA A 22 13.90 -26.16 0.92
CA ALA A 22 13.48 -24.93 0.23
C ALA A 22 12.03 -24.64 0.61
N SER A 23 11.81 -23.95 1.72
CA SER A 23 10.46 -23.64 2.20
C SER A 23 9.68 -22.80 1.18
N GLU A 24 8.55 -23.35 0.73
CA GLU A 24 7.24 -22.74 0.39
C GLU A 24 7.15 -21.29 -0.15
N ARG A 25 8.18 -20.72 -0.77
CA ARG A 25 8.05 -19.49 -1.57
C ARG A 25 7.82 -19.88 -3.00
N THR A 26 6.61 -19.63 -3.51
CA THR A 26 6.32 -19.83 -4.93
C THR A 26 7.24 -18.92 -5.74
N SER A 27 8.17 -19.50 -6.51
CA SER A 27 9.08 -18.73 -7.36
C SER A 27 8.33 -18.00 -8.48
N LEU A 28 8.88 -16.91 -9.01
CA LEU A 28 8.29 -16.21 -10.16
C LEU A 28 8.07 -17.15 -11.35
N ALA A 29 9.02 -18.06 -11.58
CA ALA A 29 8.89 -19.15 -12.56
C ALA A 29 7.66 -20.03 -12.29
N ALA A 30 7.40 -20.40 -11.03
CA ALA A 30 6.24 -21.20 -10.65
C ALA A 30 4.91 -20.43 -10.75
N ILE A 31 4.92 -19.09 -10.68
CA ILE A 31 3.73 -18.25 -10.95
C ILE A 31 3.43 -18.25 -12.45
N ILE A 32 4.44 -18.01 -13.29
CA ILE A 32 4.27 -17.94 -14.75
C ILE A 32 3.92 -19.31 -15.34
N ALA A 33 4.49 -20.39 -14.80
CA ALA A 33 4.14 -21.75 -15.22
C ALA A 33 2.66 -22.10 -14.98
N ARG A 34 2.00 -21.45 -14.02
CA ARG A 34 0.55 -21.61 -13.72
C ARG A 34 -0.34 -20.60 -14.46
N SER A 35 0.25 -19.67 -15.21
CA SER A 35 -0.50 -18.73 -16.02
C SER A 35 -1.09 -19.40 -17.26
N SER A 36 -2.09 -18.75 -17.87
CA SER A 36 -2.66 -19.16 -19.16
C SER A 36 -1.75 -18.86 -20.36
N ILE A 37 -0.50 -18.44 -20.12
CA ILE A 37 0.45 -18.06 -21.18
C ILE A 37 0.93 -19.33 -21.91
N PRO A 38 0.89 -19.34 -23.26
CA PRO A 38 1.43 -20.42 -24.09
C PRO A 38 2.90 -20.73 -23.75
N GLU A 39 3.26 -22.01 -23.74
CA GLU A 39 4.57 -22.48 -23.27
C GLU A 39 5.75 -21.80 -24.01
N GLU A 40 5.63 -21.64 -25.33
CA GLU A 40 6.64 -20.99 -26.18
C GLU A 40 6.92 -19.52 -25.79
N GLN A 41 5.95 -18.85 -25.16
CA GLN A 41 6.05 -17.44 -24.79
C GLN A 41 6.48 -17.25 -23.33
N ARG A 42 6.46 -18.31 -22.50
CA ARG A 42 6.68 -18.21 -21.04
C ARG A 42 8.05 -17.65 -20.69
N ASN A 43 9.10 -18.08 -21.38
CA ASN A 43 10.47 -17.64 -21.09
C ASN A 43 10.64 -16.15 -21.38
N VAL A 44 10.14 -15.69 -22.54
CA VAL A 44 10.20 -14.27 -22.90
C VAL A 44 9.42 -13.41 -21.89
N VAL A 45 8.22 -13.84 -21.50
CA VAL A 45 7.43 -13.11 -20.50
C VAL A 45 8.10 -13.15 -19.12
N LEU A 46 8.67 -14.28 -18.72
CA LEU A 46 9.42 -14.41 -17.48
C LEU A 46 10.58 -13.42 -17.42
N ASP A 47 11.36 -13.30 -18.48
CA ASP A 47 12.50 -12.38 -18.53
C ASP A 47 12.04 -10.92 -18.45
N VAL A 48 10.99 -10.54 -19.19
CA VAL A 48 10.44 -9.17 -19.15
C VAL A 48 9.92 -8.83 -17.76
N VAL A 49 9.15 -9.72 -17.14
CA VAL A 49 8.60 -9.52 -15.79
C VAL A 49 9.72 -9.49 -14.75
N ALA A 50 10.69 -10.40 -14.85
CA ALA A 50 11.85 -10.44 -13.95
C ALA A 50 12.65 -9.14 -14.02
N ASN A 51 12.91 -8.61 -15.22
CA ASN A 51 13.58 -7.33 -15.41
C ASN A 51 12.79 -6.15 -14.80
N ALA A 52 11.48 -6.11 -15.03
CA ALA A 52 10.62 -5.07 -14.47
C ALA A 52 10.61 -5.12 -12.93
N VAL A 53 10.47 -6.31 -12.35
CA VAL A 53 10.50 -6.51 -10.89
C VAL A 53 11.88 -6.18 -10.33
N SER A 54 12.96 -6.60 -10.99
CA SER A 54 14.34 -6.30 -10.58
C SER A 54 14.58 -4.79 -10.53
N LEU A 55 14.15 -4.06 -11.57
CA LEU A 55 14.24 -2.60 -11.61
C LEU A 55 13.40 -1.93 -10.52
N GLN A 56 12.22 -2.47 -10.21
CA GLN A 56 11.41 -1.95 -9.11
C GLN A 56 12.11 -2.17 -7.76
N LEU A 57 12.64 -3.36 -7.52
CA LEU A 57 13.34 -3.71 -6.28
C LEU A 57 14.62 -2.89 -6.10
N SER A 58 15.39 -2.64 -7.15
CA SER A 58 16.60 -1.81 -7.09
C SER A 58 16.32 -0.35 -6.73
N ASN A 59 15.08 0.10 -6.97
CA ASN A 59 14.63 1.46 -6.72
C ASN A 59 13.82 1.60 -5.43
N LEU A 60 13.72 0.55 -4.61
CA LEU A 60 13.15 0.66 -3.27
C LEU A 60 14.15 1.34 -2.34
N THR A 61 13.70 2.40 -1.68
CA THR A 61 14.46 3.04 -0.61
C THR A 61 14.45 2.17 0.65
N LYS A 62 15.41 2.40 1.55
CA LYS A 62 15.43 1.77 2.87
C LYS A 62 14.13 2.05 3.65
N ALA A 63 13.59 3.26 3.55
CA ALA A 63 12.36 3.62 4.25
C ALA A 63 11.15 2.79 3.76
N GLU A 64 11.05 2.53 2.45
CA GLU A 64 10.00 1.68 1.88
C GLU A 64 10.14 0.23 2.38
N VAL A 65 11.37 -0.31 2.35
CA VAL A 65 11.68 -1.67 2.83
C VAL A 65 11.35 -1.81 4.32
N ASP A 66 11.74 -0.85 5.14
CA ASP A 66 11.49 -0.84 6.59
C ASP A 66 9.98 -0.81 6.90
N VAL A 67 9.18 -0.06 6.13
CA VAL A 67 7.71 -0.06 6.27
C VAL A 67 7.12 -1.42 5.90
N ILE A 68 7.51 -1.97 4.75
CA ILE A 68 6.99 -3.27 4.27
C ILE A 68 7.33 -4.36 5.28
N GLU A 69 8.59 -4.45 5.70
CA GLU A 69 9.05 -5.49 6.62
C GLU A 69 8.31 -5.41 7.96
N ARG A 70 8.21 -4.21 8.55
CA ARG A 70 7.51 -3.99 9.81
C ARG A 70 6.03 -4.36 9.72
N CYS A 71 5.34 -3.95 8.65
CA CYS A 71 3.92 -4.23 8.49
C CYS A 71 3.65 -5.73 8.27
N CYS A 72 4.44 -6.41 7.43
CA CYS A 72 4.32 -7.85 7.24
C CYS A 72 4.66 -8.64 8.52
N LYS A 73 5.69 -8.22 9.29
CA LYS A 73 6.03 -8.85 10.58
C LYS A 73 4.86 -8.82 11.56
N GLU A 74 4.17 -7.70 11.64
CA GLU A 74 2.99 -7.56 12.50
C GLU A 74 1.80 -8.40 11.99
N ALA A 75 1.55 -8.37 10.67
CA ALA A 75 0.46 -9.11 10.04
C ALA A 75 0.60 -10.64 10.15
N ARG A 76 1.84 -11.17 10.22
CA ARG A 76 2.11 -12.62 10.39
C ARG A 76 1.45 -13.25 11.60
N ASN A 77 1.12 -12.47 12.62
CA ASN A 77 0.45 -12.97 13.82
C ASN A 77 -1.06 -13.17 13.63
N HIS A 78 -1.63 -12.73 12.51
CA HIS A 78 -3.06 -12.79 12.23
C HIS A 78 -3.42 -13.97 11.32
N THR A 79 -4.44 -14.75 11.68
CA THR A 79 -4.80 -16.00 10.96
C THR A 79 -5.13 -15.78 9.48
N ASP A 80 -5.88 -14.72 9.16
CA ASP A 80 -6.24 -14.43 7.75
C ASP A 80 -5.04 -13.96 6.91
N TYR A 81 -3.88 -13.72 7.53
CA TYR A 81 -2.60 -13.51 6.82
C TYR A 81 -1.78 -14.80 6.79
N SER A 82 -1.63 -15.50 7.93
CA SER A 82 -0.73 -16.65 8.02
C SER A 82 -1.29 -17.95 7.43
N ALA A 83 -2.60 -18.15 7.46
CA ALA A 83 -3.26 -19.38 7.03
C ALA A 83 -4.11 -19.25 5.76
N ASN A 84 -4.27 -18.03 5.22
CA ASN A 84 -5.06 -17.77 4.01
C ASN A 84 -4.18 -17.14 2.92
N THR A 85 -3.81 -17.93 1.91
CA THR A 85 -2.94 -17.47 0.81
C THR A 85 -3.53 -16.30 0.03
N ASN A 86 -4.86 -16.24 -0.15
CA ASN A 86 -5.50 -15.11 -0.83
C ASN A 86 -5.50 -13.85 0.05
N GLY A 87 -5.70 -14.01 1.36
CA GLY A 87 -5.60 -12.93 2.35
C GLY A 87 -4.19 -12.34 2.43
N ALA A 88 -3.17 -13.21 2.52
CA ALA A 88 -1.76 -12.80 2.48
C ALA A 88 -1.43 -12.04 1.19
N ARG A 89 -1.82 -12.60 0.03
CA ARG A 89 -1.60 -11.98 -1.28
C ARG A 89 -2.23 -10.60 -1.37
N LEU A 90 -3.49 -10.45 -0.94
CA LEU A 90 -4.18 -9.17 -0.93
C LEU A 90 -3.46 -8.15 -0.04
N PHE A 91 -3.12 -8.54 1.18
CA PHE A 91 -2.46 -7.64 2.12
C PHE A 91 -1.09 -7.19 1.61
N ASP A 92 -0.24 -8.12 1.17
CA ASP A 92 1.11 -7.82 0.69
C ASP A 92 1.06 -6.93 -0.56
N THR A 93 0.13 -7.20 -1.48
CA THR A 93 -0.04 -6.41 -2.70
C THR A 93 -0.49 -4.99 -2.39
N VAL A 94 -1.50 -4.84 -1.53
CA VAL A 94 -2.04 -3.52 -1.15
C VAL A 94 -1.01 -2.72 -0.35
N LEU A 95 -0.27 -3.37 0.55
CA LEU A 95 0.82 -2.73 1.30
C LEU A 95 1.90 -2.19 0.35
N LEU A 96 2.36 -3.00 -0.61
CA LEU A 96 3.35 -2.55 -1.60
C LEU A 96 2.84 -1.34 -2.40
N TRP A 97 1.59 -1.42 -2.89
CA TRP A 97 1.01 -0.33 -3.67
C TRP A 97 0.81 0.94 -2.86
N LEU A 98 0.42 0.84 -1.58
CA LEU A 98 0.33 1.98 -0.67
C LEU A 98 1.70 2.58 -0.41
N VAL A 99 2.73 1.77 -0.13
CA VAL A 99 4.09 2.27 0.10
C VAL A 99 4.60 3.05 -1.11
N ARG A 100 4.43 2.50 -2.32
CA ARG A 100 4.83 3.17 -3.57
C ARG A 100 3.97 4.39 -3.88
N PHE A 101 2.67 4.33 -3.60
CA PHE A 101 1.76 5.46 -3.75
C PHE A 101 2.21 6.62 -2.86
N ILE A 102 2.39 6.37 -1.56
CA ILE A 102 2.82 7.41 -0.62
C ILE A 102 4.18 7.95 -1.02
N PHE A 103 5.19 7.10 -1.28
CA PHE A 103 6.51 7.54 -1.75
C PHE A 103 6.38 8.49 -2.95
N ASN A 104 5.62 8.09 -3.97
CA ASN A 104 5.41 8.94 -5.14
C ASN A 104 4.73 10.27 -4.79
N ARG A 105 3.69 10.26 -3.93
CA ARG A 105 3.01 11.49 -3.50
C ARG A 105 3.88 12.41 -2.65
N LEU A 106 4.84 11.89 -1.88
CA LEU A 106 5.80 12.71 -1.14
C LEU A 106 6.79 13.41 -2.08
N GLU A 107 7.19 12.75 -3.17
CA GLU A 107 8.12 13.30 -4.17
C GLU A 107 7.44 14.26 -5.16
N LEU A 108 6.18 14.03 -5.52
CA LEU A 108 5.46 14.87 -6.49
C LEU A 108 5.34 16.32 -6.01
N THR A 109 5.57 17.25 -6.92
CA THR A 109 5.20 18.66 -6.79
C THR A 109 3.97 18.99 -7.64
N LYS A 110 3.27 20.08 -7.32
CA LYS A 110 2.08 20.53 -8.09
C LYS A 110 2.36 20.77 -9.58
N GLY A 111 3.62 21.03 -9.96
CA GLY A 111 4.01 21.24 -11.35
C GLY A 111 4.18 19.94 -12.15
N ASP A 112 4.44 18.82 -11.47
CA ASP A 112 4.74 17.53 -12.09
C ASP A 112 3.47 16.77 -12.46
N ASP A 113 2.43 16.88 -11.63
CA ASP A 113 1.15 16.22 -11.84
C ASP A 113 -0.02 17.09 -11.30
N PRO A 114 -0.86 17.66 -12.18
CA PRO A 114 -2.04 18.40 -11.78
C PRO A 114 -3.03 17.60 -10.93
N THR A 115 -3.05 16.27 -11.07
CA THR A 115 -3.97 15.41 -10.32
C THR A 115 -3.61 15.32 -8.84
N GLY A 116 -2.35 15.61 -8.48
CA GLY A 116 -1.87 15.71 -7.10
C GLY A 116 -2.15 17.07 -6.42
N ALA A 117 -2.82 18.01 -7.11
CA ALA A 117 -3.03 19.37 -6.59
C ALA A 117 -3.79 19.42 -5.25
N TYR A 118 -4.61 18.41 -4.93
CA TYR A 118 -5.35 18.32 -3.67
C TYR A 118 -4.43 18.16 -2.44
N LEU A 119 -3.19 17.72 -2.63
CA LEU A 119 -2.21 17.57 -1.55
C LEU A 119 -1.63 18.91 -1.06
N PHE A 120 -1.85 19.99 -1.81
CA PHE A 120 -1.27 21.31 -1.52
C PHE A 120 -2.31 22.27 -0.95
N GLU A 121 -1.84 23.24 -0.15
CA GLU A 121 -2.73 24.32 0.31
C GLU A 121 -3.31 25.08 -0.89
N ARG A 122 -4.63 25.28 -0.85
CA ARG A 122 -5.35 26.10 -1.83
C ARG A 122 -5.32 27.55 -1.39
N THR A 123 -5.26 28.46 -2.36
CA THR A 123 -5.17 29.91 -2.12
C THR A 123 -6.43 30.47 -1.46
N ASP A 124 -7.57 29.83 -1.68
CA ASP A 124 -8.87 30.19 -1.06
C ASP A 124 -9.06 29.59 0.34
N GLY A 125 -8.08 28.82 0.84
CA GLY A 125 -8.17 28.12 2.12
C GLY A 125 -9.14 26.92 2.14
N SER A 126 -9.77 26.57 1.01
CA SER A 126 -10.67 25.44 0.94
C SER A 126 -9.92 24.12 1.13
N LEU A 127 -10.57 23.16 1.76
CA LEU A 127 -10.03 21.83 2.02
C LEU A 127 -10.60 20.81 1.03
N PRO A 128 -9.77 19.92 0.45
CA PRO A 128 -10.25 18.87 -0.44
C PRO A 128 -11.16 17.88 0.30
N HIS A 129 -12.12 17.30 -0.42
CA HIS A 129 -12.89 16.15 0.07
C HIS A 129 -12.08 14.86 -0.05
N GLU A 130 -12.45 13.82 0.70
CA GLU A 130 -11.78 12.51 0.66
C GLU A 130 -11.82 11.86 -0.74
N ASP A 131 -12.85 12.15 -1.54
CA ASP A 131 -13.00 11.70 -2.93
C ASP A 131 -11.78 12.04 -3.81
N ALA A 132 -11.08 13.16 -3.53
CA ALA A 132 -9.89 13.51 -4.27
C ALA A 132 -8.77 12.48 -4.06
N LEU A 133 -8.56 12.06 -2.80
CA LEU A 133 -7.61 11.01 -2.45
C LEU A 133 -8.09 9.64 -2.96
N GLN A 134 -9.38 9.34 -2.85
CA GLN A 134 -9.94 8.09 -3.35
C GLN A 134 -9.74 7.94 -4.86
N GLN A 135 -10.10 8.95 -5.66
CA GLN A 135 -9.93 8.90 -7.11
C GLN A 135 -8.45 8.80 -7.49
N ASP A 136 -7.58 9.46 -6.74
CA ASP A 136 -6.14 9.41 -6.97
C ASP A 136 -5.55 8.02 -6.68
N PHE A 137 -5.90 7.44 -5.54
CA PHE A 137 -5.48 6.08 -5.21
C PHE A 137 -6.11 5.05 -6.16
N PHE A 138 -7.36 5.22 -6.57
CA PHE A 138 -8.00 4.36 -7.57
C PHE A 138 -7.26 4.39 -8.90
N ARG A 139 -6.94 5.58 -9.44
CA ARG A 139 -6.16 5.71 -10.67
C ARG A 139 -4.79 5.05 -10.55
N TRP A 140 -4.13 5.23 -9.40
CA TRP A 140 -2.85 4.60 -9.11
C TRP A 140 -2.94 3.07 -9.13
N VAL A 141 -3.93 2.49 -8.45
CA VAL A 141 -4.06 1.03 -8.37
C VAL A 141 -4.52 0.43 -9.70
N ALA A 142 -5.33 1.15 -10.48
CA ALA A 142 -5.80 0.74 -11.80
C ALA A 142 -4.67 0.58 -12.84
N THR A 143 -3.46 1.10 -12.58
CA THR A 143 -2.30 0.81 -13.44
C THR A 143 -1.68 -0.56 -13.17
N TYR A 144 -2.00 -1.20 -12.04
CA TYR A 144 -1.42 -2.47 -11.61
C TYR A 144 -2.41 -3.64 -11.63
N ALA A 145 -3.68 -3.37 -11.34
CA ALA A 145 -4.74 -4.38 -11.31
C ALA A 145 -5.68 -4.25 -12.50
N ALA A 146 -6.21 -5.40 -12.94
CA ALA A 146 -7.28 -5.39 -13.93
C ALA A 146 -8.53 -4.73 -13.34
N ALA A 147 -9.32 -4.07 -14.21
CA ALA A 147 -10.55 -3.39 -13.77
C ALA A 147 -11.55 -4.32 -13.08
N SER A 148 -11.54 -5.63 -13.38
CA SER A 148 -12.38 -6.63 -12.70
C SER A 148 -12.03 -6.86 -11.24
N ASP A 149 -10.79 -6.55 -10.85
CA ASP A 149 -10.26 -6.80 -9.51
C ASP A 149 -10.41 -5.57 -8.61
N LEU A 150 -10.90 -4.45 -9.17
CA LEU A 150 -11.06 -3.17 -8.52
C LEU A 150 -12.50 -2.67 -8.61
N GLU A 151 -13.12 -2.45 -7.46
CA GLU A 151 -14.42 -1.79 -7.37
C GLU A 151 -14.30 -0.53 -6.52
N SER A 152 -14.73 0.61 -7.06
CA SER A 152 -15.04 1.80 -6.26
C SER A 152 -16.50 1.69 -5.83
N THR A 153 -16.77 1.60 -4.53
CA THR A 153 -18.16 1.51 -4.06
C THR A 153 -18.72 2.94 -3.97
N ASN A 154 -19.56 3.31 -4.92
CA ASN A 154 -20.45 4.49 -4.89
C ASN A 154 -19.81 5.85 -4.50
N ILE A 155 -19.00 6.39 -5.41
CA ILE A 155 -18.65 7.83 -5.46
C ILE A 155 -19.91 8.71 -5.37
N ALA A 156 -21.04 8.26 -5.96
CA ALA A 156 -22.30 9.00 -5.96
C ALA A 156 -23.08 8.98 -4.62
N SER A 157 -22.81 8.04 -3.70
CA SER A 157 -23.51 7.96 -2.40
C SER A 157 -22.66 8.44 -1.22
N GLY A 158 -21.52 9.08 -1.49
CA GLY A 158 -20.62 9.62 -0.46
C GLY A 158 -19.85 8.56 0.34
N ARG A 159 -19.66 7.34 -0.21
CA ARG A 159 -18.77 6.34 0.37
C ARG A 159 -17.47 6.32 -0.42
N ALA A 160 -16.35 6.57 0.27
CA ALA A 160 -15.04 6.62 -0.33
C ALA A 160 -14.24 5.36 0.01
N ASP A 161 -14.57 4.23 -0.61
CA ASP A 161 -13.82 2.99 -0.44
C ASP A 161 -13.31 2.43 -1.78
N ILE A 162 -12.25 1.63 -1.69
CA ILE A 162 -11.69 0.86 -2.81
C ILE A 162 -11.59 -0.60 -2.38
N ARG A 163 -12.20 -1.48 -3.16
CA ARG A 163 -12.20 -2.93 -2.91
C ARG A 163 -11.28 -3.64 -3.89
N LEU A 164 -10.46 -4.52 -3.34
CA LEU A 164 -9.59 -5.44 -4.09
C LEU A 164 -10.02 -6.88 -3.85
N ARG A 165 -9.84 -7.75 -4.85
CA ARG A 165 -10.24 -9.16 -4.80
C ARG A 165 -9.08 -10.11 -5.11
N SER A 166 -9.04 -11.26 -4.43
CA SER A 166 -8.18 -12.40 -4.78
C SER A 166 -8.95 -13.69 -4.52
N GLY A 167 -9.45 -14.32 -5.58
CA GLY A 167 -10.35 -15.47 -5.46
C GLY A 167 -11.62 -15.09 -4.68
N PRO A 168 -11.99 -15.83 -3.62
CA PRO A 168 -13.18 -15.53 -2.81
C PRO A 168 -12.96 -14.37 -1.83
N GLU A 169 -11.72 -13.95 -1.60
CA GLU A 169 -11.39 -12.96 -0.60
C GLU A 169 -11.42 -11.54 -1.16
N ARG A 170 -11.73 -10.58 -0.28
CA ARG A 170 -11.68 -9.15 -0.59
C ARG A 170 -11.01 -8.34 0.51
N LEU A 171 -10.26 -7.33 0.13
CA LEU A 171 -9.69 -6.34 1.05
C LEU A 171 -10.29 -4.98 0.71
N VAL A 172 -10.72 -4.23 1.73
CA VAL A 172 -11.26 -2.89 1.56
C VAL A 172 -10.30 -1.86 2.13
N VAL A 173 -10.03 -0.84 1.32
CA VAL A 173 -9.33 0.39 1.70
C VAL A 173 -10.38 1.45 1.94
N GLU A 174 -10.63 1.76 3.21
CA GLU A 174 -11.48 2.87 3.63
C GLU A 174 -10.70 4.17 3.48
N VAL A 175 -11.22 5.14 2.72
CA VAL A 175 -10.58 6.44 2.52
C VAL A 175 -11.29 7.49 3.37
N LYS A 176 -10.51 8.29 4.10
CA LYS A 176 -11.01 9.41 4.91
C LYS A 176 -10.19 10.67 4.70
N ARG A 177 -10.75 11.81 5.10
CA ARG A 177 -9.97 13.02 5.43
C ARG A 177 -10.07 13.33 6.92
N GLU A 178 -9.03 13.91 7.48
CA GLU A 178 -9.02 14.35 8.87
C GLU A 178 -8.54 15.80 8.96
N GLU A 179 -9.33 16.66 9.61
CA GLU A 179 -9.13 18.12 9.62
C GLU A 179 -8.69 18.66 10.99
N LYS A 180 -8.83 17.87 12.05
CA LYS A 180 -8.61 18.32 13.44
C LYS A 180 -7.39 17.66 14.09
N ASP A 181 -7.31 16.34 14.06
CA ASP A 181 -6.21 15.58 14.67
C ASP A 181 -5.97 14.26 13.93
N CYS A 182 -4.88 14.22 13.17
CA CYS A 182 -4.48 13.07 12.37
C CYS A 182 -3.46 12.16 13.09
N SER A 183 -3.42 12.18 14.43
CA SER A 183 -2.70 11.19 15.23
C SER A 183 -3.32 9.80 15.05
N PHE A 184 -2.50 8.75 15.05
CA PHE A 184 -3.00 7.39 14.83
C PHE A 184 -4.04 6.95 15.87
N ASP A 185 -3.90 7.40 17.12
CA ASP A 185 -4.86 7.08 18.18
C ASP A 185 -6.22 7.72 17.93
N THR A 186 -6.26 8.97 17.44
CA THR A 186 -7.50 9.65 17.07
C THR A 186 -8.12 9.03 15.83
N LEU A 187 -7.33 8.71 14.81
CA LEU A 187 -7.80 8.01 13.61
C LEU A 187 -8.40 6.64 13.96
N PHE A 188 -7.71 5.88 14.81
CA PHE A 188 -8.18 4.59 15.28
C PHE A 188 -9.52 4.71 16.03
N LYS A 189 -9.61 5.62 17.00
CA LYS A 189 -10.85 5.85 17.76
C LYS A 189 -12.02 6.28 16.88
N SER A 190 -11.75 7.11 15.86
CA SER A 190 -12.79 7.72 15.03
C SER A 190 -13.28 6.82 13.90
N TYR A 191 -12.39 6.02 13.31
CA TYR A 191 -12.68 5.33 12.03
C TYR A 191 -12.52 3.80 12.07
N ALA A 192 -11.99 3.20 13.14
CA ALA A 192 -11.80 1.75 13.19
C ALA A 192 -13.10 0.96 13.07
N ALA A 193 -14.21 1.47 13.63
CA ALA A 193 -15.52 0.81 13.52
C ALA A 193 -16.00 0.73 12.06
N GLN A 194 -15.87 1.83 11.30
CA GLN A 194 -16.25 1.86 9.88
C GLN A 194 -15.33 0.95 9.06
N THR A 195 -14.02 1.05 9.27
CA THR A 195 -13.02 0.24 8.56
C THR A 195 -13.24 -1.27 8.78
N THR A 196 -13.60 -1.66 10.00
CA THR A 196 -13.84 -3.07 10.34
C THR A 196 -15.21 -3.57 9.89
N ASP A 197 -16.14 -2.73 9.47
CA ASP A 197 -17.48 -3.20 9.10
C ASP A 197 -17.46 -4.09 7.84
N TYR A 198 -16.59 -3.76 6.88
CA TYR A 198 -16.38 -4.57 5.68
C TYR A 198 -15.76 -5.95 5.94
N GLN A 199 -15.14 -6.13 7.10
CA GLN A 199 -14.48 -7.38 7.50
C GLN A 199 -15.46 -8.40 8.12
N ASN A 200 -16.75 -8.07 8.26
CA ASN A 200 -17.74 -9.02 8.79
C ASN A 200 -18.00 -10.21 7.86
N VAL A 201 -17.68 -10.05 6.58
CA VAL A 201 -18.00 -10.98 5.47
C VAL A 201 -16.80 -11.09 4.52
N SER A 202 -15.60 -10.90 5.05
CA SER A 202 -14.32 -11.03 4.35
C SER A 202 -13.19 -11.32 5.34
N ILE A 203 -11.95 -11.42 4.86
CA ILE A 203 -10.75 -11.38 5.71
C ILE A 203 -10.82 -10.22 6.70
N ARG A 204 -10.32 -10.45 7.91
CA ARG A 204 -10.23 -9.47 9.01
C ARG A 204 -8.99 -8.58 8.91
N LEU A 205 -8.53 -8.35 7.68
CA LEU A 205 -7.45 -7.43 7.33
C LEU A 205 -8.07 -6.25 6.56
N GLY A 206 -7.77 -5.03 6.97
CA GLY A 206 -8.34 -3.82 6.36
C GLY A 206 -7.35 -2.68 6.36
N VAL A 207 -7.64 -1.66 5.57
CA VAL A 207 -6.81 -0.46 5.47
C VAL A 207 -7.66 0.77 5.71
N LEU A 208 -7.12 1.72 6.47
CA LEU A 208 -7.63 3.07 6.61
C LEU A 208 -6.62 4.04 5.98
N LEU A 209 -6.96 4.63 4.84
CA LEU A 209 -6.13 5.60 4.12
C LEU A 209 -6.66 7.01 4.37
N VAL A 210 -5.86 7.87 5.01
CA VAL A 210 -6.34 9.17 5.51
C VAL A 210 -5.58 10.33 4.90
N LEU A 211 -6.30 11.29 4.32
CA LEU A 211 -5.77 12.60 3.95
C LEU A 211 -5.62 13.47 5.20
N ASP A 212 -4.38 13.74 5.60
CA ASP A 212 -4.05 14.61 6.73
C ASP A 212 -4.20 16.09 6.32
N LEU A 213 -5.30 16.72 6.74
CA LEU A 213 -5.56 18.15 6.62
C LEU A 213 -5.48 18.86 7.98
N ALA A 214 -5.31 18.10 9.06
CA ALA A 214 -5.12 18.58 10.42
C ALA A 214 -3.74 19.21 10.60
N THR A 215 -2.73 18.69 9.92
CA THR A 215 -1.33 19.11 10.05
C THR A 215 -0.88 19.94 8.84
N PRO A 216 -0.93 21.28 8.87
CA PRO A 216 -0.37 22.09 7.80
C PRO A 216 1.13 21.84 7.75
N ASN A 217 1.61 21.36 6.61
CA ASN A 217 2.95 20.84 6.48
C ASN A 217 3.96 21.97 6.26
N ARG A 218 4.21 22.75 7.34
CA ARG A 218 5.00 23.99 7.35
C ARG A 218 6.48 23.76 7.62
N GLU A 219 6.85 22.56 8.09
CA GLU A 219 8.23 22.15 8.40
C GLU A 219 8.82 21.23 7.33
N GLY A 220 8.01 20.83 6.35
CA GLY A 220 8.43 19.93 5.27
C GLY A 220 7.87 18.52 5.43
N THR A 221 7.86 17.79 4.31
CA THR A 221 7.19 16.49 4.21
C THR A 221 7.66 15.48 5.28
N PRO A 222 6.75 14.83 6.02
CA PRO A 222 7.11 13.79 6.98
C PRO A 222 7.88 12.64 6.34
N HIS A 223 8.72 11.99 7.14
CA HIS A 223 9.41 10.78 6.73
C HIS A 223 8.41 9.64 6.46
N LEU A 224 8.61 8.87 5.38
CA LEU A 224 7.69 7.81 4.95
C LEU A 224 7.32 6.83 6.08
N THR A 225 8.29 6.44 6.91
CA THR A 225 8.08 5.46 7.99
C THR A 225 7.09 5.92 9.06
N SER A 226 6.90 7.23 9.25
CA SER A 226 5.98 7.78 10.26
C SER A 226 4.52 7.86 9.77
N LEU A 227 4.27 7.48 8.52
CA LEU A 227 2.95 7.55 7.89
C LEU A 227 2.18 6.23 7.94
N PHE A 228 2.79 5.15 8.44
CA PHE A 228 2.21 3.81 8.45
C PHE A 228 2.18 3.22 9.86
N GLU A 229 1.03 2.69 10.26
CA GLU A 229 0.88 2.00 11.53
C GLU A 229 -0.18 0.91 11.47
N ILE A 230 0.07 -0.22 12.14
CA ILE A 230 -0.91 -1.28 12.29
C ILE A 230 -1.54 -1.19 13.68
N ARG A 231 -2.87 -1.38 13.71
CA ARG A 231 -3.65 -1.45 14.94
C ARG A 231 -4.52 -2.71 14.94
N HIS A 232 -4.62 -3.33 16.11
CA HIS A 232 -5.52 -4.46 16.35
C HIS A 232 -6.84 -3.95 16.91
N VAL A 233 -7.94 -4.47 16.36
CA VAL A 233 -9.29 -4.24 16.87
C VAL A 233 -9.82 -5.55 17.41
N ARG A 234 -10.11 -5.58 18.71
CA ARG A 234 -10.81 -6.72 19.33
C ARG A 234 -12.22 -6.29 19.71
N ARG A 235 -13.22 -6.85 19.02
CA ARG A 235 -14.63 -6.63 19.37
C ARG A 235 -14.98 -7.55 20.56
N HIS A 236 -15.89 -7.08 21.42
CA HIS A 236 -16.21 -7.73 22.71
C HIS A 236 -16.60 -9.21 22.58
N SER A 237 -17.25 -9.60 21.48
CA SER A 237 -17.73 -10.97 21.23
C SER A 237 -16.83 -11.81 20.32
N GLU A 238 -15.66 -11.29 19.91
CA GLU A 238 -14.79 -11.94 18.93
C GLU A 238 -13.54 -12.55 19.60
N SER A 239 -13.29 -13.82 19.30
CA SER A 239 -12.10 -14.55 19.76
C SER A 239 -10.84 -14.19 18.99
N GLN A 240 -11.00 -13.68 17.77
CA GLN A 240 -9.93 -13.26 16.88
C GLN A 240 -9.96 -11.74 16.76
N SER A 241 -8.78 -11.11 16.83
CA SER A 241 -8.68 -9.68 16.51
C SER A 241 -8.88 -9.47 15.01
N ARG A 242 -9.12 -8.21 14.65
CA ARG A 242 -9.05 -7.69 13.30
C ARG A 242 -7.84 -6.80 13.21
N LEU A 243 -7.25 -6.67 12.03
CA LEU A 243 -6.08 -5.85 11.77
C LEU A 243 -6.45 -4.69 10.85
N ILE A 244 -6.07 -3.48 11.25
CA ILE A 244 -6.17 -2.28 10.42
C ILE A 244 -4.77 -1.74 10.18
N LEU A 245 -4.38 -1.62 8.91
CA LEU A 245 -3.25 -0.79 8.48
C LEU A 245 -3.75 0.65 8.28
N ILE A 246 -3.33 1.57 9.14
CA ILE A 246 -3.61 3.00 9.02
C ILE A 246 -2.46 3.65 8.24
N VAL A 247 -2.80 4.36 7.18
CA VAL A 247 -1.86 5.07 6.30
C VAL A 247 -2.26 6.53 6.20
N LYS A 248 -1.31 7.43 6.44
CA LYS A 248 -1.53 8.88 6.35
C LYS A 248 -0.93 9.44 5.06
N VAL A 249 -1.68 10.29 4.39
CA VAL A 249 -1.27 11.04 3.20
C VAL A 249 -1.17 12.51 3.60
N PRO A 250 0.05 13.09 3.65
CA PRO A 250 0.21 14.50 4.01
C PRO A 250 -0.48 15.42 3.00
N GLY A 251 -1.57 16.07 3.43
CA GLY A 251 -2.21 17.16 2.72
C GLY A 251 -1.65 18.51 3.15
N ARG A 252 -2.27 19.59 2.65
CA ARG A 252 -1.90 20.98 2.97
C ARG A 252 -0.39 21.25 2.90
N ARG A 253 0.25 20.65 1.90
CA ARG A 253 1.67 20.85 1.63
C ARG A 253 1.89 22.24 1.07
N LYS A 254 3.00 22.85 1.48
CA LYS A 254 3.54 24.03 0.81
C LYS A 254 4.58 23.60 -0.22
N ARG A 255 4.73 24.41 -1.26
CA ARG A 255 5.80 24.20 -2.24
C ARG A 255 7.15 24.45 -1.56
N PRO A 256 8.24 23.79 -1.98
CA PRO A 256 9.57 24.03 -1.41
C PRO A 256 10.00 25.51 -1.43
N SER A 257 9.63 26.23 -2.49
CA SER A 257 9.88 27.68 -2.60
C SER A 257 9.09 28.50 -1.58
N ASP A 258 7.87 28.08 -1.24
CA ASP A 258 7.04 28.73 -0.23
C ASP A 258 7.53 28.41 1.20
N LEU A 259 8.03 27.20 1.44
CA LEU A 259 8.72 26.83 2.69
C LEU A 259 9.98 27.67 2.90
N THR A 260 10.78 27.87 1.84
CA THR A 260 11.98 28.71 1.91
C THR A 260 11.63 30.17 2.26
N LYS A 261 10.56 30.71 1.66
CA LYS A 261 10.08 32.06 1.98
C LYS A 261 9.62 32.17 3.43
N LEU A 262 8.85 31.20 3.93
CA LEU A 262 8.43 31.12 5.33
C LEU A 262 9.62 31.09 6.29
N ALA A 263 10.59 30.22 6.02
CA ALA A 263 11.78 30.09 6.85
C ALA A 263 12.59 31.40 6.91
N LYS A 264 12.69 32.12 5.78
CA LYS A 264 13.34 33.45 5.74
C LYS A 264 12.55 34.51 6.49
N ALA A 265 11.22 34.51 6.38
CA ALA A 265 10.35 35.46 7.07
C ALA A 265 10.34 35.26 8.60
N ASN A 266 10.60 34.04 9.06
CA ASN A 266 10.66 33.69 10.49
C ASN A 266 12.08 33.74 11.08
N ARG A 267 13.09 34.21 10.33
CA ARG A 267 14.43 34.44 10.90
C ARG A 267 14.41 35.71 11.75
N PRO A 268 14.86 35.66 13.01
CA PRO A 268 14.96 36.82 13.87
C PRO A 268 15.97 37.85 13.36
#